data_AF-A0A3N5QZQ3-F1
#
_entry.id   AF-A0A3N5QZQ3-F1
#
_cell.length_a   1.000
_cell.length_b   1.000
_cell.length_c   1.000
_cell.angle_alpha   90.00
_cell.angle_beta   90.00
_cell.angle_gamma   90.00
#
_symmetry.space_group_name_H-M   'P 1'
#
loop_
_entity.id
_entity.type
_entity.pdbx_description
1 polymer ?
#
loop_
_entity_poly.entity_id
_entity_poly.type
_entity_poly.pdbx_seq_one_letter_code
_entity_poly.pdbx_strand_id
1 'polypeptide(L)'
;MLFQRTLLLKESGLFYRQMAYLLASGATLPEALTILHDESDDLKIRNITDSIQAKLTRGDSISQSLSDYPQVFNPTLAYLLSTDQENKKTSEFLYQYADELERMDSIKLRLLQTLAYPCKVLAFAALVMFFLMIFVVPVFQEFFQDSGLPPPTRFVLTISIMARDYWFVVLPGLIGLFLLITKSKKFLYKIGSRLPGLRALLNDFSVYSFSKNLSILIPLNRPLPETIEQAARMVRDQAYAERIIRASQNIQNMEQFKEQARKNKILPGLFCSVLAIGNRTQSLDKLLAEMARFFENRITKRIEIVTNFLEAFTIIFIGMVVGFMVIALYLPIFKLTSFVG
;
A
#
# COMPACT_ATOMS: atom_id res chain seq x y z
N MET A 1 24.01 7.83 -7.69
CA MET A 1 23.65 7.10 -6.43
C MET A 1 22.22 7.39 -5.97
N LEU A 2 21.25 7.47 -6.88
CA LEU A 2 19.81 7.58 -6.62
C LEU A 2 19.16 6.54 -7.53
N PHE A 3 18.32 5.66 -6.98
CA PHE A 3 17.72 4.44 -7.61
C PHE A 3 18.35 3.10 -7.24
N GLN A 4 18.46 2.77 -5.94
CA GLN A 4 18.16 1.41 -5.53
C GLN A 4 16.65 1.30 -5.34
N ARG A 5 15.95 0.87 -6.41
CA ARG A 5 14.53 0.53 -6.36
C ARG A 5 14.40 -0.72 -5.49
N THR A 6 13.83 -0.55 -4.30
CA THR A 6 13.38 -1.63 -3.42
C THR A 6 12.68 -2.73 -4.23
N LEU A 7 13.05 -3.98 -3.96
CA LEU A 7 12.41 -5.18 -4.50
C LEU A 7 10.88 -5.11 -4.27
N LEU A 8 10.09 -5.73 -5.14
CA LEU A 8 8.64 -5.84 -4.90
C LEU A 8 8.41 -6.68 -3.65
N LEU A 9 7.39 -6.32 -2.84
CA LEU A 9 7.08 -7.05 -1.59
C LEU A 9 7.00 -8.56 -1.80
N LYS A 10 6.35 -8.99 -2.88
CA LYS A 10 6.21 -10.39 -3.27
C LYS A 10 7.55 -11.06 -3.56
N GLU A 11 8.42 -10.41 -4.34
CA GLU A 11 9.75 -10.91 -4.70
C GLU A 11 10.66 -10.98 -3.47
N SER A 12 10.61 -9.95 -2.61
CA SER A 12 11.31 -9.95 -1.32
C SER A 12 10.83 -11.08 -0.42
N GLY A 13 9.51 -11.25 -0.25
CA GLY A 13 8.94 -12.31 0.58
C GLY A 13 9.40 -13.69 0.13
N LEU A 14 9.35 -13.97 -1.17
CA LEU A 14 9.82 -15.23 -1.74
C LEU A 14 11.32 -15.44 -1.51
N PHE A 15 12.14 -14.41 -1.75
CA PHE A 15 13.59 -14.47 -1.51
C PHE A 15 13.92 -14.83 -0.04
N TYR A 16 13.30 -14.13 0.92
CA TYR A 16 13.54 -14.44 2.35
C TYR A 16 13.01 -15.81 2.74
N ARG A 17 11.87 -16.25 2.18
CA ARG A 17 11.31 -17.58 2.43
C ARG A 17 12.24 -18.69 1.96
N GLN A 18 12.74 -18.57 0.74
CA GLN A 18 13.68 -19.54 0.16
C GLN A 18 14.99 -19.55 0.95
N MET A 19 15.53 -18.38 1.31
CA MET A 19 16.71 -18.28 2.17
C MET A 19 16.47 -18.91 3.54
N ALA A 20 15.30 -18.68 4.17
CA ALA A 20 14.93 -19.30 5.44
C ALA A 20 14.94 -20.83 5.34
N TYR A 21 14.36 -21.37 4.27
CA TYR A 21 14.31 -22.82 4.01
C TYR A 21 15.69 -23.43 3.84
N LEU A 22 16.55 -22.81 3.01
CA LEU A 22 17.91 -23.29 2.77
C LEU A 22 18.74 -23.27 4.06
N LEU A 23 18.70 -22.16 4.80
CA LEU A 23 19.41 -22.05 6.08
C LEU A 23 18.87 -23.02 7.14
N ALA A 24 17.55 -23.23 7.21
CA ALA A 24 16.94 -24.22 8.09
C ALA A 24 17.31 -25.67 7.73
N SER A 25 17.58 -25.94 6.45
CA SER A 25 18.03 -27.25 5.97
C SER A 25 19.51 -27.54 6.24
N GLY A 26 20.24 -26.57 6.81
CA GLY A 26 21.67 -26.70 7.15
C GLY A 26 22.62 -26.16 6.08
N ALA A 27 22.11 -25.54 5.01
CA ALA A 27 22.97 -24.90 4.02
C ALA A 27 23.72 -23.72 4.64
N THR A 28 24.96 -23.53 4.20
CA THR A 28 25.76 -22.34 4.54
C THR A 28 25.23 -21.11 3.78
N LEU A 29 25.52 -19.90 4.28
CA LEU A 29 25.10 -18.67 3.58
C LEU A 29 25.62 -18.61 2.13
N PRO A 30 26.89 -18.94 1.82
CA PRO A 30 27.36 -18.98 0.43
C PRO A 30 26.56 -19.95 -0.46
N GLU A 31 26.28 -21.17 0.02
CA GLU A 31 25.48 -22.17 -0.71
C GLU A 31 24.06 -21.66 -0.95
N ALA A 32 23.43 -21.09 0.08
CA ALA A 32 22.10 -20.53 -0.03
C ALA A 32 22.05 -19.39 -1.07
N LEU A 33 23.06 -18.51 -1.08
CA LEU A 33 23.16 -17.44 -2.08
C LEU A 33 23.35 -17.98 -3.50
N THR A 34 24.05 -19.10 -3.68
CA THR A 34 24.24 -19.73 -5.01
C THR A 34 22.93 -20.26 -5.54
N ILE A 35 22.19 -21.00 -4.72
CA ILE A 35 20.89 -21.54 -5.10
C ILE A 35 19.91 -20.41 -5.40
N LEU A 36 19.89 -19.35 -4.57
CA LEU A 36 19.04 -18.18 -4.78
C LEU A 36 19.40 -17.40 -6.04
N HIS A 37 20.69 -17.33 -6.40
CA HIS A 37 21.13 -16.73 -7.65
C HIS A 37 20.57 -17.50 -8.86
N ASP A 38 20.77 -18.82 -8.87
CA ASP A 38 20.44 -19.67 -10.02
C ASP A 38 18.93 -19.78 -10.24
N GLU A 39 18.14 -19.84 -9.16
CA GLU A 39 16.68 -19.96 -9.20
C GLU A 39 15.94 -18.62 -9.39
N SER A 40 16.61 -17.47 -9.23
CA SER A 40 15.93 -16.18 -9.34
C SER A 40 15.80 -15.71 -10.78
N ASP A 41 14.60 -15.31 -11.23
CA ASP A 41 14.41 -14.64 -12.52
C ASP A 41 14.73 -13.14 -12.48
N ASP A 42 14.85 -12.53 -11.29
CA ASP A 42 15.13 -11.09 -11.16
C ASP A 42 16.63 -10.82 -11.26
N LEU A 43 17.04 -10.16 -12.34
CA LEU A 43 18.41 -9.69 -12.56
C LEU A 43 18.97 -8.88 -11.37
N LYS A 44 18.13 -8.19 -10.60
CA LYS A 44 18.59 -7.47 -9.40
C LYS A 44 19.02 -8.42 -8.29
N ILE A 45 18.24 -9.47 -8.05
CA ILE A 45 18.57 -10.46 -7.01
C ILE A 45 19.87 -11.13 -7.40
N ARG A 46 19.98 -11.58 -8.67
CA ARG A 46 21.22 -12.15 -9.22
C ARG A 46 22.44 -11.26 -9.01
N ASN A 47 22.34 -9.98 -9.41
CA ASN A 47 23.45 -9.04 -9.24
C ASN A 47 23.84 -8.82 -7.76
N ILE A 48 22.86 -8.81 -6.84
CA ILE A 48 23.11 -8.64 -5.41
C ILE A 48 23.77 -9.88 -4.84
N THR A 49 23.25 -11.08 -5.13
CA THR A 49 23.82 -12.35 -4.66
C THR A 49 25.24 -12.55 -5.20
N ASP A 50 25.48 -12.27 -6.49
CA ASP A 50 26.82 -12.33 -7.10
C ASP A 50 27.82 -11.41 -6.42
N SER A 51 27.40 -10.16 -6.16
CA SER A 51 28.27 -9.17 -5.53
C SER A 51 28.64 -9.55 -4.10
N ILE A 52 27.70 -10.14 -3.35
CA ILE A 52 27.94 -10.62 -1.99
C ILE A 52 28.83 -11.85 -2.01
N GLN A 53 28.55 -12.82 -2.88
CA GLN A 53 29.38 -14.02 -3.04
C GLN A 53 30.83 -13.67 -3.38
N ALA A 54 31.05 -12.78 -4.35
CA ALA A 54 32.39 -12.34 -4.72
C ALA A 54 33.16 -11.68 -3.56
N LYS A 55 32.46 -11.05 -2.61
CA LYS A 55 33.07 -10.48 -1.39
C LYS A 55 33.40 -11.56 -0.37
N LEU A 56 32.46 -12.48 -0.13
CA LEU A 56 32.68 -13.62 0.76
C LEU A 56 33.83 -14.51 0.28
N THR A 57 33.95 -14.77 -1.03
CA THR A 57 35.07 -15.53 -1.62
C THR A 57 36.41 -14.80 -1.49
N ARG A 58 36.40 -13.46 -1.45
CA ARG A 58 37.60 -12.63 -1.20
C ARG A 58 38.00 -12.57 0.28
N GLY A 59 37.19 -13.13 1.18
CA GLY A 59 37.45 -13.16 2.62
C GLY A 59 36.88 -11.97 3.39
N ASP A 60 36.03 -11.14 2.77
CA ASP A 60 35.31 -10.08 3.50
C ASP A 60 34.36 -10.70 4.53
N SER A 61 34.19 -10.03 5.67
CA SER A 61 33.24 -10.52 6.68
C SER A 61 31.80 -10.50 6.16
N ILE A 62 30.96 -11.41 6.67
CA ILE A 62 29.52 -11.46 6.37
C ILE A 62 28.87 -10.10 6.65
N SER A 63 29.15 -9.50 7.81
CA SER A 63 28.57 -8.22 8.20
C SER A 63 28.92 -7.10 7.21
N GLN A 64 30.18 -7.00 6.78
CA GLN A 64 30.62 -6.01 5.78
C GLN A 64 29.95 -6.26 4.43
N SER A 65 29.97 -7.52 3.95
CA SER A 65 29.43 -7.90 2.65
C SER A 65 27.93 -7.58 2.52
N LEU A 66 27.16 -7.78 3.60
CA LEU A 66 25.73 -7.51 3.64
C LEU A 66 25.40 -6.03 3.84
N SER A 67 26.28 -5.26 4.50
CA SER A 67 26.06 -3.84 4.83
C SER A 67 25.95 -2.92 3.61
N ASP A 68 26.48 -3.34 2.46
CA ASP A 68 26.38 -2.61 1.19
C ASP A 68 24.97 -2.66 0.59
N TYR A 69 24.13 -3.58 1.07
CA TYR A 69 22.76 -3.79 0.60
C TYR A 69 21.74 -3.71 1.75
N PRO A 70 21.67 -2.59 2.50
CA PRO A 70 20.83 -2.46 3.69
C PRO A 70 19.32 -2.50 3.38
N GLN A 71 18.96 -2.33 2.11
CA GLN A 71 17.59 -2.43 1.59
C GLN A 71 17.09 -3.88 1.54
N VAL A 72 18.00 -4.85 1.45
CA VAL A 72 17.70 -6.30 1.36
C VAL A 72 18.18 -7.00 2.63
N PHE A 73 19.34 -6.64 3.16
CA PHE A 73 19.87 -7.21 4.38
C PHE A 73 19.86 -6.14 5.47
N ASN A 74 18.75 -6.08 6.22
CA ASN A 74 18.66 -5.12 7.32
C ASN A 74 19.72 -5.44 8.40
N PRO A 75 20.07 -4.47 9.27
CA PRO A 75 21.10 -4.68 10.29
C PRO A 75 20.82 -5.84 11.26
N THR A 76 19.55 -6.19 11.46
CA THR A 76 19.15 -7.35 12.26
C THR A 76 19.56 -8.66 11.58
N LEU A 77 19.24 -8.81 10.29
CA LEU A 77 19.53 -9.99 9.50
C LEU A 77 21.04 -10.18 9.33
N ALA A 78 21.75 -9.09 9.05
CA ALA A 78 23.22 -9.13 8.97
C ALA A 78 23.85 -9.57 10.31
N TYR A 79 23.32 -9.10 11.44
CA TYR A 79 23.76 -9.54 12.76
C TYR A 79 23.48 -11.02 13.01
N LEU A 80 22.26 -11.49 12.72
CA LEU A 80 21.87 -12.90 12.89
C LEU A 80 22.75 -13.82 12.04
N LEU A 81 22.90 -13.52 10.74
CA LEU A 81 23.76 -14.27 9.83
C LEU A 81 25.23 -14.32 10.27
N SER A 82 25.70 -13.34 11.05
CA SER A 82 27.07 -13.31 11.57
C SER A 82 27.27 -13.99 12.92
N THR A 83 26.20 -14.16 13.71
CA THR A 83 26.29 -14.61 15.12
C THR A 83 25.63 -15.95 15.38
N ASP A 84 24.67 -16.35 14.55
CA ASP A 84 23.89 -17.58 14.69
C ASP A 84 24.50 -18.71 13.86
N GLN A 85 25.51 -19.37 14.41
CA GLN A 85 26.30 -20.40 13.70
C GLN A 85 25.45 -21.58 13.19
N GLU A 86 24.38 -21.94 13.91
CA GLU A 86 23.48 -23.03 13.52
C GLU A 86 22.36 -22.59 12.57
N ASN A 87 22.29 -21.29 12.24
CA ASN A 87 21.24 -20.67 11.43
C ASN A 87 19.79 -20.87 11.93
N LYS A 88 19.58 -21.38 13.15
CA LYS A 88 18.25 -21.68 13.71
C LYS A 88 17.44 -20.40 13.96
N LYS A 89 18.05 -19.42 14.63
CA LYS A 89 17.39 -18.13 14.92
C LYS A 89 17.22 -17.30 13.66
N THR A 90 18.18 -17.39 12.75
CA THR A 90 18.19 -16.68 11.47
C THR A 90 17.07 -17.18 10.56
N SER A 91 16.94 -18.50 10.42
CA SER A 91 15.87 -19.10 9.63
C SER A 91 14.49 -18.80 10.22
N GLU A 92 14.31 -18.89 11.54
CA GLU A 92 13.06 -18.52 12.21
C GLU A 92 12.71 -17.04 11.96
N PHE A 93 13.67 -16.12 12.15
CA PHE A 93 13.49 -14.70 11.87
C PHE A 93 13.09 -14.46 10.41
N LEU A 94 13.78 -15.10 9.46
CA LEU A 94 13.50 -14.97 8.04
C LEU A 94 12.12 -15.50 7.67
N TYR A 95 11.68 -16.61 8.25
CA TYR A 95 10.31 -17.11 8.06
C TYR A 95 9.27 -16.10 8.55
N GLN A 96 9.43 -15.59 9.78
CA GLN A 96 8.50 -14.61 10.33
C GLN A 96 8.49 -13.30 9.55
N TYR A 97 9.64 -12.90 9.01
CA TYR A 97 9.76 -11.70 8.18
C TYR A 97 9.15 -11.91 6.78
N ALA A 98 9.36 -13.06 6.17
CA ALA A 98 8.72 -13.45 4.91
C ALA A 98 7.20 -13.49 5.04
N ASP A 99 6.68 -14.11 6.12
CA ASP A 99 5.25 -14.12 6.45
C ASP A 99 4.68 -12.69 6.51
N GLU A 100 5.40 -11.77 7.15
CA GLU A 100 4.96 -10.37 7.25
C GLU A 100 4.93 -9.68 5.89
N LEU A 101 5.95 -9.86 5.04
CA LEU A 101 5.98 -9.26 3.71
C LEU A 101 4.86 -9.80 2.80
N GLU A 102 4.62 -11.11 2.84
CA GLU A 102 3.51 -11.75 2.14
C GLU A 102 2.16 -11.24 2.64
N ARG A 103 2.00 -11.08 3.96
CA ARG A 103 0.78 -10.51 4.58
C ARG A 103 0.56 -9.08 4.13
N MET A 104 1.59 -8.23 4.15
CA MET A 104 1.53 -6.86 3.65
C MET A 104 1.14 -6.80 2.17
N ASP A 105 1.67 -7.70 1.33
CA ASP A 105 1.30 -7.77 -0.08
C ASP A 105 -0.15 -8.23 -0.25
N SER A 106 -0.63 -9.19 0.55
CA SER A 106 -2.02 -9.66 0.53
C SER A 106 -3.02 -8.54 0.89
N ILE A 107 -2.71 -7.72 1.90
CA ILE A 107 -3.52 -6.56 2.29
C ILE A 107 -3.58 -5.55 1.15
N LYS A 108 -2.43 -5.29 0.51
CA LYS A 108 -2.33 -4.38 -0.65
C LYS A 108 -3.09 -4.92 -1.87
N LEU A 109 -2.97 -6.21 -2.18
CA LEU A 109 -3.69 -6.83 -3.28
C LEU A 109 -5.19 -6.80 -3.03
N ARG A 110 -5.63 -7.09 -1.80
CA ARG A 110 -7.03 -6.97 -1.40
C ARG A 110 -7.54 -5.55 -1.62
N LEU A 111 -6.81 -4.52 -1.14
CA LEU A 111 -7.12 -3.12 -1.41
C LEU A 111 -7.31 -2.82 -2.91
N LEU A 112 -6.37 -3.27 -3.74
CA LEU A 112 -6.41 -3.03 -5.19
C LEU A 112 -7.58 -3.77 -5.87
N GLN A 113 -7.80 -5.03 -5.51
CA GLN A 113 -8.90 -5.84 -6.03
C GLN A 113 -10.25 -5.22 -5.68
N THR A 114 -10.37 -4.74 -4.45
CA THR A 114 -11.60 -4.12 -3.97
C THR A 114 -11.89 -2.78 -4.66
N LEU A 115 -10.86 -1.97 -4.93
CA LEU A 115 -11.01 -0.73 -5.72
C LEU A 115 -11.21 -0.98 -7.23
N ALA A 116 -10.86 -2.16 -7.73
CA ALA A 116 -11.00 -2.47 -9.15
C ALA A 116 -12.47 -2.48 -9.60
N TYR A 117 -13.41 -2.89 -8.73
CA TYR A 117 -14.83 -2.96 -9.10
C TYR A 117 -15.44 -1.56 -9.38
N PRO A 118 -15.38 -0.57 -8.46
CA PRO A 118 -15.85 0.79 -8.76
C PRO A 118 -15.20 1.39 -10.01
N CYS A 119 -13.91 1.16 -10.23
CA CYS A 119 -13.21 1.60 -11.43
C CYS A 119 -13.78 0.98 -12.72
N LYS A 120 -14.07 -0.33 -12.72
CA LYS A 120 -14.67 -1.00 -13.89
C LYS A 120 -16.07 -0.46 -14.20
N VAL A 121 -16.89 -0.26 -13.17
CA VAL A 121 -18.26 0.28 -13.32
C VAL A 121 -18.23 1.72 -13.83
N LEU A 122 -17.37 2.57 -13.26
CA LEU A 122 -17.18 3.95 -13.74
C LEU A 122 -16.64 3.99 -15.17
N ALA A 123 -15.69 3.12 -15.53
CA ALA A 123 -15.17 3.04 -16.90
C ALA A 123 -16.28 2.64 -17.89
N PHE A 124 -17.12 1.67 -17.54
CA PHE A 124 -18.26 1.27 -18.37
C PHE A 124 -19.30 2.38 -18.48
N ALA A 125 -19.65 3.04 -17.37
CA ALA A 125 -20.58 4.18 -17.37
C ALA A 125 -20.05 5.35 -18.21
N ALA A 126 -18.75 5.66 -18.12
CA ALA A 126 -18.11 6.69 -18.94
C ALA A 126 -18.15 6.32 -20.43
N LEU A 127 -17.94 5.05 -20.79
CA LEU A 127 -18.06 4.56 -22.17
C LEU A 127 -19.48 4.73 -22.71
N VAL A 128 -20.50 4.32 -21.93
CA VAL A 128 -21.91 4.48 -22.31
C VAL A 128 -22.26 5.96 -22.46
N MET A 129 -21.82 6.81 -21.53
CA MET A 129 -22.04 8.25 -21.59
C MET A 129 -21.39 8.86 -22.83
N PHE A 130 -20.15 8.47 -23.12
CA PHE A 130 -19.42 8.91 -24.31
C PHE A 130 -20.15 8.52 -25.61
N PHE A 131 -20.64 7.28 -25.69
CA PHE A 131 -21.45 6.83 -26.80
C PHE A 131 -22.72 7.68 -26.96
N LEU A 132 -23.48 7.90 -25.87
CA LEU A 132 -24.68 8.75 -25.91
C LEU A 132 -24.35 10.18 -26.36
N MET A 133 -23.23 10.75 -25.91
CA MET A 133 -22.82 12.10 -26.31
C MET A 133 -22.43 12.23 -27.77
N ILE A 134 -21.82 11.21 -28.38
CA ILE A 134 -21.36 11.29 -29.78
C ILE A 134 -22.49 10.94 -30.77
N PHE A 135 -23.33 9.96 -30.43
CA PHE A 135 -24.32 9.43 -31.35
C PHE A 135 -25.73 9.92 -31.07
N VAL A 136 -26.16 9.96 -29.80
CA VAL A 136 -27.57 10.25 -29.46
C VAL A 136 -27.82 11.74 -29.31
N VAL A 137 -27.01 12.44 -28.53
CA VAL A 137 -27.17 13.89 -28.27
C VAL A 137 -27.22 14.73 -29.56
N PRO A 138 -26.40 14.48 -30.60
CA PRO A 138 -26.41 15.30 -31.81
C PRO A 138 -27.66 15.13 -32.67
N VAL A 139 -28.30 13.95 -32.63
CA VAL A 139 -29.60 13.75 -33.29
C VAL A 139 -30.63 14.73 -32.73
N PHE A 140 -30.60 14.98 -31.42
CA PHE A 140 -31.45 15.98 -30.77
C PHE A 140 -31.09 17.42 -31.16
N GLN A 141 -29.82 17.71 -31.50
CA GLN A 141 -29.41 19.05 -31.91
C GLN A 141 -30.16 19.55 -33.15
N GLU A 142 -30.44 18.66 -34.11
CA GLU A 142 -31.17 18.97 -35.35
C GLU A 142 -32.63 19.39 -35.07
N PHE A 143 -33.27 18.86 -34.03
CA PHE A 143 -34.65 19.19 -33.67
C PHE A 143 -34.82 20.52 -32.92
N PHE A 144 -33.73 21.12 -32.42
CA PHE A 144 -33.79 22.28 -31.52
C PHE A 144 -33.04 23.52 -32.04
N GLN A 145 -32.63 23.54 -33.32
CA GLN A 145 -31.84 24.65 -33.88
C GLN A 145 -32.58 26.01 -33.85
N ASP A 146 -33.92 26.01 -33.87
CA ASP A 146 -34.73 27.23 -33.96
C ASP A 146 -35.42 27.65 -32.64
N SER A 147 -35.25 26.87 -31.56
CA SER A 147 -35.91 27.12 -30.27
C SER A 147 -34.87 27.32 -29.17
N GLY A 148 -34.97 28.41 -28.40
CA GLY A 148 -34.06 28.73 -27.31
C GLY A 148 -33.84 27.55 -26.34
N LEU A 149 -32.68 26.89 -26.48
CA LEU A 149 -32.33 25.69 -25.71
C LEU A 149 -32.25 26.00 -24.21
N PRO A 150 -32.89 25.18 -23.34
CA PRO A 150 -32.70 25.28 -21.90
C PRO A 150 -31.21 25.21 -21.49
N PRO A 151 -30.79 25.91 -20.41
CA PRO A 151 -29.41 25.87 -19.91
C PRO A 151 -28.80 24.46 -19.71
N PRO A 152 -29.50 23.46 -19.12
CA PRO A 152 -28.93 22.12 -18.96
C PRO A 152 -28.69 21.41 -20.29
N THR A 153 -29.59 21.58 -21.28
CA THR A 153 -29.42 21.01 -22.63
C THR A 153 -28.25 21.65 -23.36
N ARG A 154 -28.09 22.98 -23.24
CA ARG A 154 -26.96 23.70 -23.86
C ARG A 154 -25.60 23.26 -23.30
N PHE A 155 -25.51 22.99 -22.00
CA PHE A 155 -24.29 22.47 -21.37
C PHE A 155 -23.92 21.09 -21.93
N VAL A 156 -24.89 20.18 -22.00
CA VAL A 156 -24.67 18.82 -22.55
C VAL A 156 -24.28 18.85 -24.03
N LEU A 157 -24.93 19.70 -24.84
CA LEU A 157 -24.59 19.88 -26.25
C LEU A 157 -23.17 20.43 -26.45
N THR A 158 -22.76 21.40 -25.63
CA THR A 158 -21.40 21.98 -25.72
C THR A 158 -20.33 20.93 -25.44
N ILE A 159 -20.53 20.11 -24.40
CA ILE A 159 -19.63 18.99 -24.09
C ILE A 159 -19.68 17.92 -25.18
N SER A 160 -20.86 17.65 -25.77
CA SER A 160 -21.03 16.66 -26.83
C SER A 160 -20.25 17.04 -28.09
N ILE A 161 -20.29 18.32 -28.49
CA ILE A 161 -19.52 18.83 -29.63
C ILE A 161 -18.01 18.71 -29.35
N MET A 162 -17.54 19.13 -28.17
CA MET A 162 -16.13 18.92 -27.78
C MET A 162 -15.74 17.44 -27.75
N ALA A 163 -16.62 16.57 -27.24
CA ALA A 163 -16.36 15.14 -27.16
C ALA A 163 -16.31 14.49 -28.55
N ARG A 164 -17.15 14.94 -29.49
CA ARG A 164 -17.15 14.48 -30.89
C ARG A 164 -15.93 14.97 -31.65
N ASP A 165 -15.55 16.25 -31.51
CA ASP A 165 -14.44 16.82 -32.28
C ASP A 165 -13.06 16.38 -31.77
N TYR A 166 -12.95 16.03 -30.48
CA TYR A 166 -11.69 15.62 -29.85
C TYR A 166 -11.72 14.17 -29.34
N TRP A 167 -12.60 13.31 -29.86
CA TRP A 167 -12.77 11.93 -29.40
C TRP A 167 -11.45 11.13 -29.38
N PHE A 168 -10.60 11.37 -30.39
CA PHE A 168 -9.26 10.77 -30.55
C PHE A 168 -8.23 11.28 -29.53
N VAL A 169 -8.48 12.38 -28.82
CA VAL A 169 -7.64 12.88 -27.72
C VAL A 169 -8.24 12.50 -26.36
N VAL A 170 -9.57 12.58 -26.23
CA VAL A 170 -10.29 12.34 -24.97
C VAL A 170 -10.17 10.89 -24.52
N LEU A 171 -10.32 9.93 -25.43
CA LEU A 171 -10.31 8.51 -25.10
C LEU A 171 -8.91 8.01 -24.67
N PRO A 172 -7.81 8.32 -25.41
CA PRO A 172 -6.46 8.04 -24.93
C PRO A 172 -6.08 8.87 -23.70
N GLY A 173 -6.62 10.09 -23.54
CA GLY A 173 -6.41 10.91 -22.36
C GLY A 173 -6.99 10.30 -21.08
N LEU A 174 -8.21 9.75 -21.14
CA LEU A 174 -8.84 9.04 -20.03
C LEU A 174 -8.09 7.74 -19.68
N ILE A 175 -7.71 6.96 -20.69
CA ILE A 175 -6.92 5.74 -20.50
C ILE A 175 -5.54 6.08 -19.94
N GLY A 176 -4.90 7.12 -20.47
CA GLY A 176 -3.61 7.64 -20.00
C GLY A 176 -3.70 8.09 -18.55
N LEU A 177 -4.72 8.87 -18.18
CA LEU A 177 -4.97 9.30 -16.80
C LEU A 177 -5.22 8.11 -15.86
N PHE A 178 -6.01 7.13 -16.29
CA PHE A 178 -6.27 5.91 -15.54
C PHE A 178 -4.97 5.10 -15.30
N LEU A 179 -4.15 4.93 -16.34
CA LEU A 179 -2.83 4.29 -16.23
C LEU A 179 -1.85 5.10 -15.37
N LEU A 180 -1.93 6.42 -15.39
CA LEU A 180 -1.04 7.30 -14.62
C LEU A 180 -1.40 7.29 -13.13
N ILE A 181 -2.69 7.30 -12.80
CA ILE A 181 -3.18 7.16 -11.42
C ILE A 181 -2.83 5.78 -10.87
N THR A 182 -2.98 4.71 -11.66
CA THR A 182 -2.63 3.35 -11.22
C THR A 182 -1.12 3.12 -11.08
N LYS A 183 -0.28 3.76 -11.90
CA LYS A 183 1.19 3.67 -11.78
C LYS A 183 1.80 4.63 -10.75
N SER A 184 1.19 5.78 -10.47
CA SER A 184 1.79 6.81 -9.60
C SER A 184 1.53 6.55 -8.11
N LYS A 185 2.38 5.72 -7.50
CA LYS A 185 2.39 5.47 -6.05
C LYS A 185 2.45 6.77 -5.20
N LYS A 186 3.13 7.81 -5.70
CA LYS A 186 3.27 9.10 -5.00
C LYS A 186 1.99 9.95 -5.05
N PHE A 187 1.22 9.89 -6.14
CA PHE A 187 -0.01 10.64 -6.30
C PHE A 187 -1.12 10.08 -5.41
N LEU A 188 -1.25 8.75 -5.36
CA LEU A 188 -2.18 8.06 -4.47
C LEU A 188 -1.89 8.32 -2.99
N TYR A 189 -0.61 8.36 -2.58
CA TYR A 189 -0.22 8.69 -1.21
C TYR A 189 -0.53 10.15 -0.85
N LYS A 190 -0.30 11.11 -1.76
CA LYS A 190 -0.52 12.54 -1.54
C LYS A 190 -2.01 12.94 -1.52
N ILE A 191 -2.84 12.25 -2.29
CA ILE A 191 -4.31 12.43 -2.26
C ILE A 191 -4.92 11.69 -1.07
N GLY A 192 -4.45 10.46 -0.82
CA GLY A 192 -4.92 9.64 0.30
C GLY A 192 -4.66 10.28 1.66
N SER A 193 -3.54 10.98 1.86
CA SER A 193 -3.21 11.63 3.12
C SER A 193 -4.11 12.82 3.49
N ARG A 194 -4.92 13.33 2.55
CA ARG A 194 -5.88 14.44 2.78
C ARG A 194 -7.30 13.97 3.08
N LEU A 195 -7.62 12.70 2.83
CA LEU A 195 -8.94 12.14 3.14
C LEU A 195 -8.95 11.62 4.60
N PRO A 196 -9.84 12.12 5.47
CA PRO A 196 -9.82 11.78 6.91
C PRO A 196 -9.98 10.28 7.18
N GLY A 197 -10.72 9.55 6.34
CA GLY A 197 -10.85 8.09 6.42
C GLY A 197 -9.57 7.32 6.08
N LEU A 198 -8.80 7.80 5.10
CA LEU A 198 -7.53 7.18 4.71
C LEU A 198 -6.43 7.45 5.75
N ARG A 199 -6.43 8.61 6.41
CA ARG A 199 -5.48 8.90 7.49
C ARG A 199 -5.60 7.92 8.66
N ALA A 200 -6.83 7.58 9.06
CA ALA A 200 -7.06 6.59 10.11
C ALA A 200 -6.57 5.20 9.71
N LEU A 201 -6.77 4.81 8.44
CA LEU A 201 -6.29 3.54 7.88
C LEU A 201 -4.76 3.48 7.84
N LEU A 202 -4.10 4.56 7.39
CA LEU A 202 -2.64 4.66 7.40
C LEU A 202 -2.06 4.56 8.82
N ASN A 203 -2.70 5.21 9.80
CA ASN A 203 -2.27 5.11 11.20
C ASN A 203 -2.45 3.69 11.74
N ASP A 204 -3.58 3.03 11.48
CA ASP A 204 -3.79 1.64 11.89
C ASP A 204 -2.76 0.70 11.22
N PHE A 205 -2.37 0.96 9.97
CA PHE A 205 -1.29 0.24 9.27
C PHE A 205 0.08 0.46 9.91
N SER A 206 0.41 1.69 10.28
CA SER A 206 1.67 2.00 10.96
C SER A 206 1.76 1.33 12.33
N VAL A 207 0.65 1.27 13.08
CA VAL A 207 0.57 0.56 14.36
C VAL A 207 0.66 -0.96 14.16
N TYR A 208 -0.02 -1.52 13.15
CA TYR A 208 0.10 -2.92 12.75
C TYR A 208 1.56 -3.31 12.48
N SER A 209 2.22 -2.61 11.53
CA SER A 209 3.59 -2.93 11.14
C SER A 209 4.55 -2.77 12.30
N PHE A 210 4.42 -1.70 13.10
CA PHE A 210 5.27 -1.53 14.28
C PHE A 210 5.08 -2.65 15.31
N SER A 211 3.82 -3.03 15.61
CA SER A 211 3.52 -4.15 16.53
C SER A 211 4.17 -5.44 16.05
N LYS A 212 3.99 -5.76 14.76
CA LYS A 212 4.48 -6.99 14.17
C LYS A 212 6.01 -7.03 14.11
N ASN A 213 6.65 -5.95 13.64
CA ASN A 213 8.10 -5.85 13.62
C ASN A 213 8.69 -6.00 15.03
N LEU A 214 8.08 -5.37 16.03
CA LEU A 214 8.54 -5.49 17.41
C LEU A 214 8.33 -6.92 17.94
N SER A 215 7.23 -7.60 17.60
CA SER A 215 7.01 -9.00 17.98
C SER A 215 8.07 -9.96 17.41
N ILE A 216 8.60 -9.67 16.22
CA ILE A 216 9.66 -10.46 15.57
C ILE A 216 11.03 -10.15 16.21
N LEU A 217 11.29 -8.89 16.57
CA LEU A 217 12.61 -8.46 17.03
C LEU A 217 12.84 -8.65 18.54
N ILE A 218 11.79 -8.58 19.37
CA ILE A 218 11.90 -8.74 20.83
C ILE A 218 12.51 -10.10 21.24
N PRO A 219 12.11 -11.25 20.65
CA PRO A 219 12.72 -12.55 20.96
C PRO A 219 14.23 -12.64 20.68
N LEU A 220 14.79 -11.73 19.87
CA LEU A 220 16.22 -11.71 19.55
C LEU A 220 17.09 -11.19 20.71
N ASN A 221 16.49 -10.70 21.79
CA ASN A 221 17.16 -10.25 23.03
C ASN A 221 18.26 -9.18 22.79
N ARG A 222 18.07 -8.30 21.81
CA ARG A 222 18.93 -7.13 21.57
C ARG A 222 18.58 -5.97 22.51
N PRO A 223 19.49 -5.00 22.74
CA PRO A 223 19.19 -3.81 23.52
C PRO A 223 17.88 -3.15 23.10
N LEU A 224 16.98 -2.89 24.06
CA LEU A 224 15.63 -2.42 23.78
C LEU A 224 15.56 -1.16 22.89
N PRO A 225 16.40 -0.13 23.11
CA PRO A 225 16.39 1.06 22.24
C PRO A 225 16.70 0.72 20.78
N GLU A 226 17.68 -0.14 20.53
CA GLU A 226 18.04 -0.62 19.17
C GLU A 226 16.90 -1.41 18.55
N THR A 227 16.28 -2.30 19.33
CA THR A 227 15.15 -3.13 18.89
C THR A 227 13.96 -2.28 18.45
N ILE A 228 13.60 -1.26 19.24
CA ILE A 228 12.51 -0.34 18.91
C ILE A 228 12.86 0.52 17.69
N GLU A 229 14.10 1.02 17.60
CA GLU A 229 14.56 1.80 16.46
C GLU A 229 14.50 0.98 15.16
N GLN A 230 14.99 -0.26 15.18
CA GLN A 230 14.94 -1.16 14.03
C GLN A 230 13.49 -1.49 13.65
N ALA A 231 12.63 -1.80 14.62
CA ALA A 231 11.21 -2.02 14.38
C ALA A 231 10.54 -0.80 13.71
N ALA A 232 10.91 0.41 14.13
CA ALA A 232 10.41 1.66 13.56
C ALA A 232 10.90 1.91 12.13
N ARG A 233 12.18 1.63 11.84
CA ARG A 233 12.75 1.77 10.48
C ARG A 233 12.10 0.85 9.45
N MET A 234 11.52 -0.26 9.90
CA MET A 234 10.76 -1.19 9.06
C MET A 234 9.33 -0.72 8.78
N VAL A 235 8.85 0.36 9.44
CA VAL A 235 7.54 0.97 9.16
C VAL A 235 7.62 1.84 7.91
N ARG A 236 6.65 1.70 7.00
CA ARG A 236 6.63 2.44 5.73
C ARG A 236 6.33 3.93 5.85
N ASP A 237 5.53 4.32 6.84
CA ASP A 237 5.23 5.72 7.11
C ASP A 237 6.44 6.37 7.79
N GLN A 238 7.23 7.11 7.01
CA GLN A 238 8.46 7.77 7.48
C GLN A 238 8.18 8.77 8.61
N ALA A 239 7.08 9.52 8.53
CA ALA A 239 6.73 10.49 9.57
C ALA A 239 6.36 9.79 10.88
N TYR A 240 5.69 8.64 10.80
CA TYR A 240 5.40 7.81 11.96
C TYR A 240 6.67 7.14 12.53
N ALA A 241 7.52 6.59 11.66
CA ALA A 241 8.79 5.97 12.04
C ALA A 241 9.70 6.95 12.79
N GLU A 242 9.88 8.17 12.27
CA GLU A 242 10.69 9.21 12.92
C GLU A 242 10.17 9.56 14.32
N ARG A 243 8.85 9.62 14.52
CA ARG A 243 8.25 9.89 15.83
C ARG A 243 8.61 8.78 16.83
N ILE A 244 8.56 7.52 16.41
CA ILE A 244 8.95 6.38 17.26
C ILE A 244 10.45 6.41 17.56
N ILE A 245 11.30 6.63 16.55
CA ILE A 245 12.75 6.70 16.72
C ILE A 245 13.13 7.80 17.72
N ARG A 246 12.51 8.99 17.62
CA ARG A 246 12.73 10.07 18.60
C ARG A 246 12.25 9.68 19.99
N ALA A 247 11.14 8.94 20.10
CA ALA A 247 10.65 8.44 21.38
C ALA A 247 11.48 7.29 21.96
N SER A 248 12.29 6.60 21.15
CA SER A 248 13.22 5.56 21.59
C SER A 248 14.60 6.09 21.93
N GLN A 249 14.89 7.37 21.66
CA GLN A 249 16.13 8.00 22.11
C GLN A 249 16.12 8.18 23.63
N ASN A 250 17.24 7.86 24.28
CA ASN A 250 17.46 8.03 25.73
C ASN A 250 16.51 7.23 26.64
N ILE A 251 15.90 6.15 26.14
CA ILE A 251 15.16 5.21 26.99
C ILE A 251 16.10 4.12 27.51
N GLN A 252 15.88 3.69 28.74
CA GLN A 252 16.59 2.56 29.37
C GLN A 252 15.71 1.32 29.47
N ASN A 253 14.38 1.50 29.47
CA ASN A 253 13.42 0.41 29.63
C ASN A 253 12.10 0.69 28.89
N MET A 254 11.25 -0.34 28.85
CA MET A 254 9.97 -0.32 28.13
C MET A 254 8.97 0.67 28.75
N GLU A 255 9.06 0.91 30.05
CA GLU A 255 8.18 1.80 30.79
C GLU A 255 8.39 3.27 30.36
N GLN A 256 9.66 3.69 30.26
CA GLN A 256 10.02 5.01 29.76
C GLN A 256 9.57 5.22 28.32
N PHE A 257 9.74 4.21 27.44
CA PHE A 257 9.23 4.29 26.07
C PHE A 257 7.71 4.45 26.03
N LYS A 258 6.98 3.66 26.82
CA LYS A 258 5.52 3.73 26.91
C LYS A 258 5.08 5.14 27.33
N GLU A 259 5.73 5.75 28.32
CA GLU A 259 5.45 7.11 28.76
C GLU A 259 5.68 8.14 27.66
N GLN A 260 6.83 8.08 26.97
CA GLN A 260 7.14 8.98 25.84
C GLN A 260 6.15 8.81 24.69
N ALA A 261 5.82 7.57 24.33
CA ALA A 261 4.88 7.26 23.27
C ALA A 261 3.45 7.73 23.60
N ARG A 262 3.04 7.63 24.87
CA ARG A 262 1.74 8.13 25.35
C ARG A 262 1.70 9.65 25.37
N LYS A 263 2.74 10.32 25.90
CA LYS A 263 2.85 11.78 25.96
C LYS A 263 2.76 12.41 24.57
N ASN A 264 3.46 11.81 23.61
CA ASN A 264 3.51 12.29 22.22
C ASN A 264 2.38 11.77 21.33
N LYS A 265 1.38 11.07 21.91
CA LYS A 265 0.23 10.46 21.21
C LYS A 265 0.67 9.68 19.95
N ILE A 266 1.76 8.94 20.06
CA ILE A 266 2.30 8.12 18.96
C ILE A 266 1.54 6.80 18.90
N LEU A 267 1.38 6.18 20.07
CA LEU A 267 0.73 4.88 20.21
C LEU A 267 -0.68 5.02 20.80
N PRO A 268 -1.67 4.25 20.32
CA PRO A 268 -2.99 4.17 20.93
C PRO A 268 -2.92 3.66 22.37
N GLY A 269 -3.88 4.06 23.22
CA GLY A 269 -3.92 3.66 24.63
C GLY A 269 -3.87 2.14 24.85
N LEU A 270 -4.57 1.37 24.00
CA LEU A 270 -4.54 -0.10 24.05
C LEU A 270 -3.13 -0.65 23.84
N PHE A 271 -2.33 -0.06 22.93
CA PHE A 271 -0.95 -0.48 22.69
C PHE A 271 -0.09 -0.24 23.93
N CYS A 272 -0.22 0.94 24.55
CA CYS A 272 0.50 1.23 25.79
C CYS A 272 0.15 0.24 26.91
N SER A 273 -1.11 -0.20 26.99
CA SER A 273 -1.52 -1.25 27.92
C SER A 273 -0.87 -2.60 27.61
N VAL A 274 -0.81 -2.99 26.34
CA VAL A 274 -0.10 -4.21 25.90
C VAL A 274 1.38 -4.17 26.29
N LEU A 275 2.05 -3.03 26.09
CA LEU A 275 3.45 -2.86 26.50
C LEU A 275 3.62 -3.01 28.02
N ALA A 276 2.73 -2.42 28.82
CA ALA A 276 2.80 -2.49 30.27
C ALA A 276 2.59 -3.93 30.78
N ILE A 277 1.56 -4.61 30.27
CA ILE A 277 1.24 -5.99 30.67
C ILE A 277 2.35 -6.93 30.21
N GLY A 278 2.74 -6.87 28.94
CA GLY A 278 3.75 -7.76 28.37
C GLY A 278 5.11 -7.61 29.01
N ASN A 279 5.52 -6.39 29.38
CA ASN A 279 6.78 -6.18 30.09
C ASN A 279 6.74 -6.80 31.49
N ARG A 280 5.60 -6.75 32.19
CA ARG A 280 5.42 -7.38 33.51
C ARG A 280 5.36 -8.90 33.44
N THR A 281 4.72 -9.45 32.41
CA THR A 281 4.52 -10.90 32.22
C THR A 281 5.61 -11.56 31.37
N GLN A 282 6.61 -10.80 30.92
CA GLN A 282 7.67 -11.25 30.00
C GLN A 282 7.13 -11.94 28.74
N SER A 283 5.99 -11.46 28.24
CA SER A 283 5.28 -12.03 27.09
C SER A 283 5.00 -10.98 26.01
N LEU A 284 5.95 -10.03 25.85
CA LEU A 284 5.83 -8.93 24.88
C LEU A 284 5.69 -9.45 23.46
N ASP A 285 6.48 -10.45 23.08
CA ASP A 285 6.45 -11.14 21.79
C ASP A 285 5.03 -11.58 21.41
N LYS A 286 4.38 -12.37 22.28
CA LYS A 286 3.04 -12.92 22.04
C LYS A 286 1.97 -11.83 22.02
N LEU A 287 1.99 -10.92 22.99
CA LEU A 287 0.97 -9.86 23.07
C LEU A 287 1.10 -8.83 21.94
N LEU A 288 2.32 -8.54 21.47
CA LEU A 288 2.53 -7.69 20.30
C LEU A 288 2.08 -8.37 19.01
N ALA A 289 2.26 -9.68 18.89
CA ALA A 289 1.75 -10.46 17.77
C ALA A 289 0.20 -10.47 17.75
N GLU A 290 -0.46 -10.63 18.90
CA GLU A 290 -1.91 -10.50 19.02
C GLU A 290 -2.39 -9.07 18.71
N MET A 291 -1.63 -8.07 19.16
CA MET A 291 -1.93 -6.66 18.86
C MET A 291 -1.82 -6.37 17.36
N ALA A 292 -0.82 -6.93 16.69
CA ALA A 292 -0.72 -6.87 15.23
C ALA A 292 -1.97 -7.48 14.58
N ARG A 293 -2.38 -8.70 14.97
CA ARG A 293 -3.61 -9.33 14.44
C ARG A 293 -4.86 -8.50 14.70
N PHE A 294 -4.96 -7.85 15.85
CA PHE A 294 -6.07 -6.95 16.16
C PHE A 294 -6.14 -5.76 15.19
N PHE A 295 -5.01 -5.08 14.95
CA PHE A 295 -4.96 -3.97 13.99
C PHE A 295 -5.14 -4.42 12.55
N GLU A 296 -4.63 -5.59 12.19
CA GLU A 296 -4.87 -6.19 10.88
C GLU A 296 -6.37 -6.38 10.60
N ASN A 297 -7.10 -6.92 11.58
CA ASN A 297 -8.54 -7.09 11.48
C ASN A 297 -9.27 -5.74 11.38
N ARG A 298 -8.79 -4.72 12.09
CA ARG A 298 -9.33 -3.35 11.97
C ARG A 298 -9.08 -2.75 10.59
N ILE A 299 -7.88 -2.93 10.03
CA ILE A 299 -7.54 -2.48 8.68
C ILE A 299 -8.48 -3.15 7.68
N THR A 300 -8.62 -4.47 7.76
CA THR A 300 -9.52 -5.24 6.89
C THR A 300 -10.96 -4.72 6.93
N LYS A 301 -11.53 -4.55 8.13
CA LYS A 301 -12.90 -4.02 8.28
C LYS A 301 -13.04 -2.60 7.73
N ARG A 302 -12.04 -1.74 7.92
CA ARG A 302 -12.05 -0.38 7.36
C ARG A 302 -12.01 -0.39 5.84
N ILE A 303 -11.25 -1.30 5.24
CA ILE A 303 -11.22 -1.48 3.78
C ILE A 303 -12.61 -1.82 3.26
N GLU A 304 -13.30 -2.76 3.90
CA GLU A 304 -14.68 -3.14 3.57
C GLU A 304 -15.64 -1.96 3.67
N ILE A 305 -15.59 -1.19 4.78
CA ILE A 305 -16.44 0.00 4.97
C ILE A 305 -16.20 1.05 3.89
N VAL A 306 -14.93 1.39 3.61
CA VAL A 306 -14.58 2.37 2.57
C VAL A 306 -15.07 1.92 1.21
N THR A 307 -15.01 0.62 0.94
CA THR A 307 -15.47 0.03 -0.32
C THR A 307 -16.97 0.14 -0.48
N ASN A 308 -17.74 -0.27 0.53
CA ASN A 308 -19.20 -0.22 0.48
C ASN A 308 -19.68 1.22 0.29
N PHE A 309 -18.99 2.19 0.91
CA PHE A 309 -19.27 3.60 0.70
C PHE A 309 -18.97 4.06 -0.73
N LEU A 310 -17.84 3.64 -1.30
CA LEU A 310 -17.50 3.93 -2.70
C LEU A 310 -18.50 3.31 -3.67
N GLU A 311 -19.00 2.11 -3.39
CA GLU A 311 -20.00 1.44 -4.21
C GLU A 311 -21.33 2.20 -4.20
N ALA A 312 -21.86 2.54 -3.02
CA ALA A 312 -23.08 3.32 -2.89
C ALA A 312 -22.94 4.70 -3.58
N PHE A 313 -21.80 5.37 -3.39
CA PHE A 313 -21.50 6.63 -4.06
C PHE A 313 -21.48 6.48 -5.59
N THR A 314 -20.89 5.40 -6.11
CA THR A 314 -20.81 5.14 -7.55
C THR A 314 -22.21 4.96 -8.17
N ILE A 315 -23.10 4.22 -7.50
CA ILE A 315 -24.48 4.02 -7.96
C ILE A 315 -25.24 5.34 -8.00
N ILE A 316 -25.17 6.14 -6.92
CA ILE A 316 -25.82 7.45 -6.84
C ILE A 316 -25.27 8.39 -7.91
N PHE A 317 -23.94 8.42 -8.08
CA PHE A 317 -23.29 9.26 -9.07
C PHE A 317 -23.74 8.91 -10.50
N ILE A 318 -23.76 7.62 -10.85
CA ILE A 318 -24.22 7.16 -12.16
C ILE A 318 -25.70 7.50 -12.36
N GLY A 319 -26.55 7.23 -11.36
CA GLY A 319 -27.97 7.57 -11.41
C GLY A 319 -28.19 9.08 -11.61
N MET A 320 -27.42 9.92 -10.93
CA MET A 320 -27.47 11.37 -11.08
C MET A 320 -27.05 11.81 -12.47
N VAL A 321 -25.95 11.28 -13.01
CA VAL A 321 -25.47 11.67 -14.34
C VAL A 321 -26.42 11.20 -15.44
N VAL A 322 -26.88 9.95 -15.39
CA VAL A 322 -27.84 9.41 -16.36
C VAL A 322 -29.18 10.14 -16.25
N GLY A 323 -29.68 10.38 -15.03
CA GLY A 323 -30.91 11.13 -14.80
C GLY A 323 -30.81 12.57 -15.31
N PHE A 324 -29.70 13.27 -15.05
CA PHE A 324 -29.43 14.59 -15.60
C PHE A 324 -29.42 14.57 -17.13
N MET A 325 -28.83 13.54 -17.74
CA MET A 325 -28.79 13.39 -19.19
C MET A 325 -30.17 13.20 -19.80
N VAL A 326 -31.01 12.35 -19.20
CA VAL A 326 -32.40 12.17 -19.63
C VAL A 326 -33.18 13.47 -19.52
N ILE A 327 -33.11 14.17 -18.38
CA ILE A 327 -33.79 15.47 -18.20
C ILE A 327 -33.30 16.47 -19.25
N ALA A 328 -31.99 16.57 -19.47
CA ALA A 328 -31.41 17.48 -20.45
C ALA A 328 -31.90 17.21 -21.88
N LEU A 329 -32.12 15.94 -22.25
CA LEU A 329 -32.61 15.54 -23.57
C LEU A 329 -34.13 15.72 -23.74
N TYR A 330 -34.92 15.48 -22.68
CA TYR A 330 -36.38 15.56 -22.75
C TYR A 330 -36.96 16.96 -22.48
N LEU A 331 -36.28 17.79 -21.70
CA LEU A 331 -36.76 19.15 -21.35
C LEU A 331 -37.09 20.02 -22.57
N PRO A 332 -36.31 20.02 -23.67
CA PRO A 332 -36.66 20.77 -24.87
C PRO A 332 -37.95 20.29 -25.55
N ILE A 333 -38.24 18.98 -25.51
CA ILE A 333 -39.47 18.40 -26.09
C ILE A 333 -40.70 18.99 -25.42
N PHE A 334 -40.70 19.07 -24.07
CA PHE A 334 -41.81 19.66 -23.32
C PHE A 334 -42.04 21.14 -23.65
N LYS A 335 -40.96 21.89 -23.91
CA LYS A 335 -41.08 23.30 -24.31
C LYS A 335 -41.72 23.43 -25.70
N LEU A 336 -41.35 22.58 -26.66
CA LEU A 336 -41.98 22.59 -27.99
C LEU A 336 -43.48 22.31 -27.91
N THR A 337 -43.91 21.35 -27.09
CA THR A 337 -45.35 21.05 -26.93
C THR A 337 -46.15 22.18 -26.27
N SER A 338 -45.53 22.99 -25.40
CA SER A 338 -46.19 24.14 -24.77
C SER A 338 -46.39 25.34 -25.70
N PHE A 339 -45.74 25.37 -26.87
CA PHE A 339 -45.97 26.40 -27.91
C PHE A 339 -47.05 25.99 -28.94
N VAL A 340 -47.52 24.74 -28.90
CA VAL A 340 -48.53 24.18 -29.84
C VAL A 340 -49.91 24.06 -29.17
N GLY A 341 -50.09 24.61 -27.96
CA GLY A 341 -51.35 24.68 -27.22
C GLY A 341 -51.92 26.09 -27.18
#